data_AF-A0A7M3ZZM6-F1
#
_entry.id   AF-A0A7M3ZZM6-F1
#
_cell.length_a   1.000
_cell.length_b   1.000
_cell.length_c   1.000
_cell.angle_alpha   90.00
_cell.angle_beta   90.00
_cell.angle_gamma   90.00
#
_symmetry.space_group_name_H-M   'P 1'
#
loop_
_entity.id
_entity.type
_entity.pdbx_description
1 polymer ?
#
loop_
_entity_poly.entity_id
_entity_poly.type
_entity_poly.pdbx_seq_one_letter_code
_entity_poly.pdbx_strand_id
1 'polypeptide(L)'
;PPRWKFIRDVDVNNVSLSNGELAAGDWSIRVFSDGGYTLVERKEITIHSANKTHSSKAVSPAGESIEILEAVTKKPVRFKINNPPTNHDAWVGIYPPNASDQDHGAENNRWKWLRNIDVNNVSFPKRAAGSWSIRVFSNGGHALHERKDFDVKSAEPVDPAVLESSRRSAFIALVIGMVLLAPSIPLFIISLGEGLSEGTSFATLEIRDSDGQGDLGWGIYIEGSVVDFNSNGIFDHCENIIVNATHSGSWMSDPWTGYGTVNPPDEGRQVFDDYCEQTDPVEQRQHEGRTLIKIGTACYGCMAGTTTITAQNPDGGEVLMWIQNEENKEILGLLIPSAVFMGIGGFIFVVSLIGLLSMGFKSNAPSSSKRSAGKAMGVGITLFIMGLPLLIIGSISTGEGRLAMLIPGAVIFSIGSFILFISVTAVIRMGSTEGYSSVAGTRTADGASTGLEVLSFNHRQPVRFSITNPPGHNEAWVGLYPASADDRNHGDRWHYLRDIDVSNATFPGQEQGPWSLRLFSDGGYTLHQRVDFELRPSSKEEIWMKEAEFDGQRLNGLIPDHRNNFTKKVTTSKIVAQHKVGNTTRFDTDAATYLVYDHDLQTNSDSQNPFW
;
A
#
# COMPACT_ATOMS: atom_id res chain seq x y z
N PRO A 1 -20.46 33.75 49.46
CA PRO A 1 -21.42 33.60 50.59
C PRO A 1 -20.71 33.72 51.95
N PRO A 2 -21.40 34.18 53.01
CA PRO A 2 -20.81 34.32 54.34
C PRO A 2 -20.38 32.95 54.90
N ARG A 3 -19.23 32.91 55.59
CA ARG A 3 -18.67 31.70 56.24
C ARG A 3 -19.35 31.36 57.57
N TRP A 4 -20.60 31.78 57.73
CA TRP A 4 -21.42 31.61 58.91
C TRP A 4 -22.89 31.47 58.49
N LYS A 5 -23.67 30.73 59.28
CA LYS A 5 -25.12 30.59 59.13
C LYS A 5 -25.75 30.47 60.52
N PHE A 6 -26.99 30.93 60.67
CA PHE A 6 -27.75 30.67 61.88
C PHE A 6 -28.15 29.19 61.93
N ILE A 7 -28.06 28.56 63.10
CA ILE A 7 -28.43 27.15 63.29
C ILE A 7 -29.88 26.88 62.88
N ARG A 8 -30.79 27.82 63.16
CA ARG A 8 -32.21 27.70 62.76
C ARG A 8 -32.46 27.67 61.25
N ASP A 9 -31.48 28.12 60.45
CA ASP A 9 -31.60 28.25 58.99
C ASP A 9 -30.80 27.15 58.25
N VAL A 10 -30.33 26.12 58.97
CA VAL A 10 -29.56 25.00 58.42
C VAL A 10 -30.05 23.66 58.95
N ASP A 11 -29.92 22.61 58.16
CA ASP A 11 -30.06 21.24 58.66
C ASP A 11 -28.85 20.90 59.53
N VAL A 12 -29.06 20.75 60.83
CA VAL A 12 -28.00 20.50 61.82
C VAL A 12 -27.18 19.23 61.54
N ASN A 13 -27.74 18.27 60.79
CA ASN A 13 -27.04 17.04 60.43
C ASN A 13 -26.21 17.19 59.15
N ASN A 14 -26.39 18.27 58.40
CA ASN A 14 -25.70 18.51 57.13
C ASN A 14 -25.55 20.01 56.82
N VAL A 15 -24.60 20.63 57.53
CA VAL A 15 -24.33 22.07 57.41
C VAL A 15 -23.14 22.32 56.47
N SER A 16 -23.37 23.05 55.38
CA SER A 16 -22.29 23.60 54.54
C SER A 16 -22.13 25.11 54.77
N LEU A 17 -20.90 25.51 55.16
CA LEU A 17 -20.52 26.89 55.52
C LEU A 17 -19.65 27.59 54.46
N SER A 18 -19.41 26.99 53.29
CA SER A 18 -18.68 27.64 52.18
C SER A 18 -19.13 27.14 50.80
N ASN A 19 -19.30 28.04 49.82
CA ASN A 19 -19.50 27.68 48.41
C ASN A 19 -18.22 27.89 47.57
N GLY A 20 -17.03 27.76 48.17
CA GLY A 20 -15.76 27.99 47.48
C GLY A 20 -14.62 27.24 48.16
N GLU A 21 -13.49 27.13 47.46
CA GLU A 21 -12.31 26.41 47.93
C GLU A 21 -11.73 27.05 49.20
N LEU A 22 -11.50 26.23 50.23
CA LEU A 22 -10.75 26.60 51.42
C LEU A 22 -9.27 26.30 51.15
N ALA A 23 -8.39 27.26 51.45
CA ALA A 23 -6.96 27.05 51.32
C ALA A 23 -6.49 25.93 52.25
N ALA A 24 -5.53 25.13 51.79
CA ALA A 24 -4.90 24.10 52.61
C ALA A 24 -4.24 24.74 53.86
N GLY A 25 -4.40 24.11 55.02
CA GLY A 25 -3.94 24.63 56.30
C GLY A 25 -4.84 24.23 57.46
N ASP A 26 -4.56 24.76 58.65
CA ASP A 26 -5.34 24.50 59.87
C ASP A 26 -6.50 25.50 60.00
N TRP A 27 -7.68 24.98 60.30
CA TRP A 27 -8.94 25.70 60.41
C TRP A 27 -9.71 25.26 61.66
N SER A 28 -10.61 26.10 62.16
CA SER A 28 -11.59 25.68 63.18
C SER A 28 -13.02 25.96 62.77
N ILE A 29 -13.91 25.03 63.09
CA ILE A 29 -15.36 25.24 63.11
C ILE A 29 -15.76 25.65 64.52
N ARG A 30 -16.63 26.67 64.63
CA ARG A 30 -17.05 27.27 65.90
C ARG A 30 -18.56 27.43 65.95
N VAL A 31 -19.15 27.11 67.10
CA VAL A 31 -20.58 27.27 67.38
C VAL A 31 -20.75 28.33 68.46
N PHE A 32 -21.68 29.26 68.25
CA PHE A 32 -21.97 30.36 69.15
C PHE A 32 -23.43 30.31 69.60
N SER A 33 -23.71 30.56 70.89
CA SER A 33 -25.06 30.44 71.46
C SER A 33 -25.93 31.68 71.22
N ASP A 34 -25.32 32.83 70.94
CA ASP A 34 -26.00 34.10 70.80
C ASP A 34 -25.36 34.99 69.71
N GLY A 35 -26.05 36.07 69.35
CA GLY A 35 -25.54 37.10 68.44
C GLY A 35 -24.39 37.94 69.04
N GLY A 36 -24.02 37.70 70.30
CA GLY A 36 -22.85 38.27 70.97
C GLY A 36 -21.58 37.43 70.80
N TYR A 37 -21.64 36.35 70.02
CA TYR A 37 -20.53 35.44 69.74
C TYR A 37 -19.99 34.73 70.99
N THR A 38 -20.85 34.40 71.95
CA THR A 38 -20.48 33.51 73.08
C THR A 38 -20.17 32.12 72.54
N LEU A 39 -18.90 31.70 72.61
CA LEU A 39 -18.41 30.43 72.05
C LEU A 39 -18.90 29.25 72.89
N VAL A 40 -19.63 28.34 72.26
CA VAL A 40 -20.14 27.10 72.87
C VAL A 40 -19.18 25.95 72.59
N GLU A 41 -18.71 25.84 71.36
CA GLU A 41 -17.87 24.72 70.95
C GLU A 41 -16.92 25.11 69.82
N ARG A 42 -15.73 24.51 69.83
CA ARG A 42 -14.74 24.65 68.76
C ARG A 42 -14.15 23.29 68.41
N LYS A 43 -14.06 23.00 67.11
CA LYS A 43 -13.32 21.85 66.59
C LYS A 43 -12.27 22.30 65.60
N GLU A 44 -11.02 21.93 65.84
CA GLU A 44 -9.90 22.14 64.90
C GLU A 44 -9.91 21.04 63.82
N ILE A 45 -9.63 21.43 62.58
CA ILE A 45 -9.56 20.59 61.39
C ILE A 45 -8.39 21.06 60.51
N THR A 46 -7.77 20.16 59.76
CA THR A 46 -6.70 20.49 58.81
C THR A 46 -7.13 20.10 57.41
N ILE A 47 -7.00 21.02 56.46
CA ILE A 47 -7.35 20.81 55.05
C ILE A 47 -6.06 20.55 54.27
N HIS A 48 -5.95 19.39 53.62
CA HIS A 48 -4.79 19.01 52.79
C HIS A 48 -5.07 19.24 51.30
N SER A 49 -4.05 19.67 50.55
CA SER A 49 -4.14 19.83 49.10
C SER A 49 -4.07 18.48 48.39
N ALA A 50 -5.10 18.12 47.61
CA ALA A 50 -5.16 16.81 46.96
C ALA A 50 -4.25 16.75 45.72
N ASN A 51 -3.30 15.81 45.70
CA ASN A 51 -2.44 15.54 44.56
C ASN A 51 -3.23 14.77 43.48
N LYS A 52 -3.19 15.27 42.23
CA LYS A 52 -3.95 14.74 41.08
C LYS A 52 -3.44 13.35 40.68
N THR A 53 -4.24 12.32 40.97
CA THR A 53 -4.12 11.00 40.31
C THR A 53 -5.39 10.73 39.52
N HIS A 54 -5.23 10.41 38.23
CA HIS A 54 -6.29 10.12 37.27
C HIS A 54 -7.28 9.05 37.78
N SER A 55 -8.49 9.48 38.14
CA SER A 55 -9.75 8.75 37.95
C SER A 55 -10.89 9.70 38.31
N SER A 56 -11.59 10.25 37.32
CA SER A 56 -12.70 11.17 37.55
C SER A 56 -13.98 10.62 36.92
N LYS A 57 -14.63 9.72 37.67
CA LYS A 57 -16.10 9.64 37.64
C LYS A 57 -16.59 10.77 38.56
N ALA A 58 -16.80 11.95 37.99
CA ALA A 58 -17.21 13.14 38.71
C ALA A 58 -18.74 13.19 38.84
N VAL A 59 -19.23 13.18 40.09
CA VAL A 59 -20.55 13.71 40.41
C VAL A 59 -20.45 15.23 40.32
N SER A 60 -21.24 15.83 39.42
CA SER A 60 -21.22 17.26 39.10
C SER A 60 -21.90 18.10 40.20
N PRO A 61 -21.32 19.24 40.63
CA PRO A 61 -22.04 20.27 41.37
C PRO A 61 -22.95 21.06 40.41
N ALA A 62 -23.95 21.77 40.95
CA ALA A 62 -24.96 22.54 40.22
C ALA A 62 -24.46 23.13 38.89
N GLY A 63 -25.02 22.63 37.77
CA GLY A 63 -24.49 22.85 36.43
C GLY A 63 -24.45 24.33 36.04
N GLU A 64 -23.34 24.76 35.44
CA GLU A 64 -23.21 26.10 34.86
C GLU A 64 -24.31 26.35 33.82
N SER A 65 -24.98 27.51 33.81
CA SER A 65 -26.01 27.83 32.81
C SER A 65 -25.49 27.76 31.36
N ILE A 66 -24.21 28.06 31.14
CA ILE A 66 -23.53 27.90 29.85
C ILE A 66 -22.20 27.20 30.09
N GLU A 67 -22.02 26.03 29.48
CA GLU A 67 -20.85 25.19 29.59
C GLU A 67 -20.08 25.18 28.27
N ILE A 68 -18.83 25.64 28.27
CA ILE A 68 -17.98 25.65 27.07
C ILE A 68 -17.38 24.25 26.86
N LEU A 69 -17.75 23.59 25.77
CA LEU A 69 -17.29 22.24 25.42
C LEU A 69 -15.96 22.29 24.66
N GLU A 70 -15.80 23.26 23.74
CA GLU A 70 -14.59 23.40 22.93
C GLU A 70 -14.39 24.85 22.49
N ALA A 71 -13.24 25.45 22.83
CA ALA A 71 -12.88 26.81 22.44
C ALA A 71 -11.38 26.89 22.08
N VAL A 72 -11.03 26.36 20.91
CA VAL A 72 -9.65 26.31 20.40
C VAL A 72 -9.58 26.94 19.01
N THR A 73 -8.51 27.67 18.71
CA THR A 73 -8.32 28.25 17.37
C THR A 73 -8.39 27.19 16.28
N LYS A 74 -8.88 27.57 15.10
CA LYS A 74 -9.06 26.70 13.90
C LYS A 74 -10.19 25.66 14.01
N LYS A 75 -10.81 25.49 15.17
CA LYS A 75 -12.01 24.65 15.35
C LYS A 75 -13.26 25.49 15.64
N PRO A 76 -14.48 24.98 15.36
CA PRO A 76 -15.72 25.62 15.80
C PRO A 76 -15.76 25.77 17.32
N VAL A 77 -16.37 26.86 17.81
CA VAL A 77 -16.64 27.02 19.24
C VAL A 77 -17.89 26.22 19.59
N ARG A 78 -17.77 25.26 20.50
CA ARG A 78 -18.90 24.41 20.95
C ARG A 78 -19.22 24.65 22.41
N PHE A 79 -20.50 24.69 22.73
CA PHE A 79 -20.99 24.92 24.09
C PHE A 79 -22.40 24.35 24.28
N LYS A 80 -22.77 24.18 25.54
CA LYS A 80 -24.09 23.73 25.99
C LYS A 80 -24.77 24.85 26.78
N ILE A 81 -26.07 25.00 26.61
CA ILE A 81 -26.92 25.91 27.38
C ILE A 81 -27.79 25.05 28.31
N ASN A 82 -27.55 25.13 29.60
CA ASN A 82 -28.35 24.49 30.64
C ASN A 82 -29.49 25.43 31.04
N ASN A 83 -30.72 24.90 31.15
CA ASN A 83 -31.95 25.66 31.44
C ASN A 83 -32.21 26.83 30.46
N PRO A 84 -32.32 26.57 29.14
CA PRO A 84 -32.55 27.63 28.16
C PRO A 84 -33.90 28.33 28.40
N PRO A 85 -34.03 29.61 28.03
CA PRO A 85 -35.30 30.32 28.10
C PRO A 85 -36.35 29.64 27.20
N THR A 86 -37.60 29.61 27.67
CA THR A 86 -38.71 28.90 27.01
C THR A 86 -39.39 29.71 25.91
N ASN A 87 -39.03 30.98 25.73
CA ASN A 87 -39.60 31.83 24.70
C ASN A 87 -39.18 31.37 23.31
N HIS A 88 -40.15 31.28 22.39
CA HIS A 88 -39.93 30.85 21.01
C HIS A 88 -38.98 31.77 20.22
N ASP A 89 -38.89 33.05 20.62
CA ASP A 89 -37.99 34.03 20.02
C ASP A 89 -36.70 34.21 20.83
N ALA A 90 -36.33 33.26 21.68
CA ALA A 90 -35.03 33.30 22.32
C ALA A 90 -33.90 32.94 21.33
N TRP A 91 -32.75 33.59 21.50
CA TRP A 91 -31.59 33.41 20.61
C TRP A 91 -30.27 33.55 21.37
N VAL A 92 -29.20 33.06 20.77
CA VAL A 92 -27.85 33.08 21.34
C VAL A 92 -26.87 33.72 20.38
N GLY A 93 -25.93 34.51 20.90
CA GLY A 93 -24.85 35.11 20.13
C GLY A 93 -23.46 34.92 20.74
N ILE A 94 -22.45 35.03 19.90
CA ILE A 94 -21.02 35.04 20.26
C ILE A 94 -20.40 36.39 19.92
N TYR A 95 -19.82 37.05 20.92
CA TYR A 95 -19.41 38.45 20.87
C TYR A 95 -17.93 38.61 21.22
N PRO A 96 -17.23 39.57 20.59
CA PRO A 96 -16.01 40.14 21.14
C PRO A 96 -16.26 40.72 22.55
N PRO A 97 -15.21 40.84 23.39
CA PRO A 97 -15.37 41.14 24.82
C PRO A 97 -16.00 42.51 25.08
N ASN A 98 -15.85 43.45 24.14
CA ASN A 98 -16.35 44.83 24.23
C ASN A 98 -17.50 45.14 23.27
N ALA A 99 -18.06 44.15 22.57
CA ALA A 99 -19.17 44.39 21.65
C ALA A 99 -20.49 44.60 22.42
N SER A 100 -21.29 45.55 21.94
CA SER A 100 -22.67 45.77 22.38
C SER A 100 -23.54 44.58 22.02
N ASP A 101 -24.62 44.32 22.80
CA ASP A 101 -25.61 43.27 22.49
C ASP A 101 -26.30 43.49 21.14
N GLN A 102 -26.28 44.72 20.63
CA GLN A 102 -26.80 45.07 19.31
C GLN A 102 -25.86 44.65 18.16
N ASP A 103 -24.56 44.47 18.43
CA ASP A 103 -23.55 44.12 17.43
C ASP A 103 -23.41 42.60 17.26
N HIS A 104 -24.53 41.95 16.95
CA HIS A 104 -24.65 40.50 16.85
C HIS A 104 -24.34 39.99 15.43
N GLY A 105 -24.39 40.83 14.40
CA GLY A 105 -23.94 40.50 13.02
C GLY A 105 -24.84 39.50 12.29
N ALA A 106 -24.26 38.75 11.34
CA ALA A 106 -25.02 37.84 10.49
C ALA A 106 -25.43 36.54 11.23
N GLU A 107 -26.65 36.08 10.96
CA GLU A 107 -27.19 34.81 11.44
C GLU A 107 -26.29 33.65 10.98
N ASN A 108 -26.19 32.60 11.80
CA ASN A 108 -25.30 31.44 11.64
C ASN A 108 -23.80 31.71 11.74
N ASN A 109 -23.36 32.97 11.60
CA ASN A 109 -21.99 33.35 11.89
C ASN A 109 -21.84 33.72 13.36
N ARG A 110 -22.53 34.77 13.83
CA ARG A 110 -22.36 35.31 15.19
C ARG A 110 -23.58 35.13 16.10
N TRP A 111 -24.73 34.71 15.57
CA TRP A 111 -25.92 34.41 16.37
C TRP A 111 -26.83 33.37 15.72
N LYS A 112 -27.70 32.72 16.50
CA LYS A 112 -28.69 31.72 16.07
C LYS A 112 -29.93 31.73 16.98
N TRP A 113 -31.11 31.43 16.43
CA TRP A 113 -32.32 31.18 17.21
C TRP A 113 -32.22 29.86 18.00
N LEU A 114 -32.65 29.85 19.27
CA LEU A 114 -32.61 28.64 20.10
C LEU A 114 -33.50 27.52 19.55
N ARG A 115 -34.64 27.86 18.93
CA ARG A 115 -35.55 26.89 18.29
C ARG A 115 -34.94 26.13 17.10
N ASN A 116 -33.87 26.66 16.49
CA ASN A 116 -33.26 26.11 15.28
C ASN A 116 -31.96 25.34 15.57
N ILE A 117 -31.61 25.13 16.85
CA ILE A 117 -30.34 24.51 17.25
C ILE A 117 -30.55 23.48 18.36
N ASP A 118 -29.61 22.55 18.48
CA ASP A 118 -29.50 21.69 19.65
C ASP A 118 -28.77 22.45 20.78
N VAL A 119 -29.51 22.83 21.81
CA VAL A 119 -28.99 23.56 22.99
C VAL A 119 -27.95 22.77 23.78
N ASN A 120 -27.86 21.44 23.60
CA ASN A 120 -26.86 20.60 24.25
C ASN A 120 -25.51 20.60 23.52
N ASN A 121 -25.47 21.07 22.26
CA ASN A 121 -24.29 21.04 21.41
C ASN A 121 -24.32 22.18 20.39
N VAL A 122 -24.40 23.42 20.88
CA VAL A 122 -24.42 24.61 20.03
C VAL A 122 -23.03 24.83 19.45
N SER A 123 -22.96 25.16 18.15
CA SER A 123 -21.70 25.45 17.47
C SER A 123 -21.72 26.78 16.71
N PHE A 124 -20.64 27.55 16.86
CA PHE A 124 -20.31 28.71 16.03
C PHE A 124 -19.02 28.47 15.22
N PRO A 125 -18.87 29.10 14.04
CA PRO A 125 -17.64 29.04 13.26
C PRO A 125 -16.39 29.41 14.08
N LYS A 126 -15.23 28.93 13.61
CA LYS A 126 -13.94 29.14 14.26
C LYS A 126 -13.65 30.61 14.57
N ARG A 127 -13.04 30.85 15.74
CA ARG A 127 -12.69 32.19 16.23
C ARG A 127 -11.18 32.38 16.38
N ALA A 128 -10.75 33.63 16.34
CA ALA A 128 -9.39 34.02 16.66
C ALA A 128 -9.12 33.82 18.15
N ALA A 129 -7.85 33.59 18.50
CA ALA A 129 -7.44 33.50 19.90
C ALA A 129 -7.75 34.81 20.63
N GLY A 130 -8.10 34.69 21.91
CA GLY A 130 -8.45 35.82 22.78
C GLY A 130 -9.80 35.64 23.44
N SER A 131 -10.25 36.67 24.15
CA SER A 131 -11.47 36.63 24.94
C SER A 131 -12.72 36.81 24.07
N TRP A 132 -13.76 36.06 24.38
CA TRP A 132 -15.06 36.06 23.72
C TRP A 132 -16.17 35.89 24.76
N SER A 133 -17.40 36.15 24.34
CA SER A 133 -18.58 36.11 25.22
C SER A 133 -19.72 35.39 24.52
N ILE A 134 -20.30 34.36 25.14
CA ILE A 134 -21.59 33.80 24.74
C ILE A 134 -22.68 34.53 25.52
N ARG A 135 -23.70 35.01 24.82
CA ARG A 135 -24.84 35.73 25.41
C ARG A 135 -26.14 35.11 24.91
N VAL A 136 -27.00 34.70 25.82
CA VAL A 136 -28.34 34.16 25.54
C VAL A 136 -29.37 35.24 25.83
N PHE A 137 -30.30 35.45 24.92
CA PHE A 137 -31.38 36.44 25.03
C PHE A 137 -32.72 35.73 25.13
N SER A 138 -33.55 36.19 26.06
CA SER A 138 -34.81 35.55 26.44
C SER A 138 -35.99 35.86 25.50
N ASN A 139 -35.81 36.74 24.51
CA ASN A 139 -36.85 37.15 23.56
C ASN A 139 -36.22 37.60 22.23
N GLY A 140 -37.06 37.96 21.25
CA GLY A 140 -36.60 38.45 19.94
C GLY A 140 -35.90 39.80 19.96
N GLY A 141 -35.74 40.40 21.15
CA GLY A 141 -34.91 41.59 21.38
C GLY A 141 -33.63 41.25 22.12
N HIS A 142 -33.08 42.21 22.86
CA HIS A 142 -31.78 42.08 23.52
C HIS A 142 -31.91 41.92 25.05
N ALA A 143 -32.99 41.28 25.52
CA ALA A 143 -33.18 41.00 26.94
C ALA A 143 -32.27 39.84 27.38
N LEU A 144 -31.11 40.19 27.94
CA LEU A 144 -30.07 39.24 28.35
C LEU A 144 -30.61 38.28 29.41
N HIS A 145 -30.51 36.98 29.12
CA HIS A 145 -30.85 35.89 30.02
C HIS A 145 -29.63 35.37 30.77
N GLU A 146 -28.53 35.16 30.05
CA GLU A 146 -27.30 34.59 30.60
C GLU A 146 -26.09 35.03 29.77
N ARG A 147 -24.93 35.19 30.41
CA ARG A 147 -23.67 35.56 29.76
C ARG A 147 -22.51 34.75 30.33
N LYS A 148 -21.70 34.18 29.44
CA LYS A 148 -20.46 33.49 29.79
C LYS A 148 -19.31 34.05 28.98
N ASP A 149 -18.33 34.62 29.67
CA ASP A 149 -17.08 35.05 29.07
C ASP A 149 -16.07 33.88 29.11
N PHE A 150 -15.32 33.71 28.03
CA PHE A 150 -14.38 32.59 27.85
C PHE A 150 -13.23 33.00 26.92
N ASP A 151 -12.12 32.28 27.00
CA ASP A 151 -10.99 32.50 26.10
C ASP A 151 -10.89 31.37 25.06
N VAL A 152 -10.75 31.77 23.79
CA VAL A 152 -10.36 30.84 22.73
C VAL A 152 -8.86 30.63 22.83
N LYS A 153 -8.47 29.43 23.29
CA LYS A 153 -7.07 29.07 23.44
C LYS A 153 -6.41 28.92 22.07
N SER A 154 -5.18 29.40 21.93
CA SER A 154 -4.36 29.04 20.78
C SER A 154 -4.28 27.52 20.71
N ALA A 155 -4.50 26.96 19.52
CA ALA A 155 -4.13 25.58 19.29
C ALA A 155 -2.64 25.51 19.60
N GLU A 156 -2.29 24.76 20.64
CA GLU A 156 -0.90 24.47 20.96
C GLU A 156 -0.23 24.01 19.67
N PRO A 157 0.94 24.57 19.31
CA PRO A 157 1.64 24.11 18.12
C PRO A 157 1.84 22.62 18.31
N VAL A 158 1.10 21.82 17.52
CA VAL A 158 1.33 20.38 17.44
C VAL A 158 2.82 20.24 17.22
N ASP A 159 3.49 19.62 18.19
CA ASP A 159 4.93 19.44 18.14
C ASP A 159 5.28 18.95 16.73
N PRO A 160 6.10 19.69 15.96
CA PRO A 160 6.46 19.28 14.61
C PRO A 160 6.99 17.85 14.60
N ALA A 161 7.62 17.38 15.68
CA ALA A 161 8.05 15.99 15.83
C ALA A 161 6.88 14.99 15.93
N VAL A 162 5.78 15.35 16.60
CA VAL A 162 4.57 14.50 16.70
C VAL A 162 3.78 14.49 15.39
N LEU A 163 3.67 15.64 14.72
CA LEU A 163 3.04 15.71 13.40
C LEU A 163 3.88 14.97 12.34
N GLU A 164 5.20 15.10 12.40
CA GLU A 164 6.12 14.40 11.50
C GLU A 164 6.14 12.89 11.78
N SER A 165 6.07 12.47 13.05
CA SER A 165 5.93 11.06 13.45
C SER A 165 4.61 10.45 12.99
N SER A 166 3.49 11.16 13.18
CA SER A 166 2.17 10.73 12.70
C SER A 166 2.11 10.67 11.16
N ARG A 167 2.74 11.64 10.49
CA ARG A 167 2.89 11.66 9.04
C ARG A 167 3.75 10.50 8.55
N ARG A 168 4.89 10.21 9.20
CA ARG A 168 5.75 9.04 8.90
C ARG A 168 4.99 7.73 9.08
N SER A 169 4.21 7.58 10.15
CA SER A 169 3.35 6.40 10.36
C SER A 169 2.27 6.26 9.28
N ALA A 170 1.59 7.35 8.92
CA ALA A 170 0.60 7.32 7.84
C ALA A 170 1.22 6.99 6.48
N PHE A 171 2.47 7.42 6.23
CA PHE A 171 3.23 7.03 5.04
C PHE A 171 3.64 5.56 5.05
N ILE A 172 4.12 5.04 6.17
CA ILE A 172 4.45 3.61 6.30
C ILE A 172 3.20 2.77 6.05
N ALA A 173 2.06 3.14 6.63
CA ALA A 173 0.78 2.47 6.39
C ALA A 173 0.32 2.56 4.92
N LEU A 174 0.50 3.70 4.25
CA LEU A 174 0.20 3.86 2.82
C LEU A 174 1.05 2.92 1.96
N VAL A 175 2.35 2.81 2.24
CA VAL A 175 3.28 1.93 1.52
C VAL A 175 2.94 0.46 1.78
N ILE A 176 2.64 0.07 3.02
CA ILE A 176 2.18 -1.27 3.37
C ILE A 176 0.89 -1.60 2.61
N GLY A 177 -0.07 -0.68 2.55
CA GLY A 177 -1.30 -0.84 1.77
C GLY A 177 -1.03 -1.07 0.29
N MET A 178 -0.11 -0.32 -0.32
CA MET A 178 0.30 -0.53 -1.71
C MET A 178 1.01 -1.86 -1.96
N VAL A 179 1.91 -2.26 -1.06
CA VAL A 179 2.65 -3.53 -1.15
C VAL A 179 1.70 -4.73 -1.03
N LEU A 180 0.64 -4.60 -0.23
CA LEU A 180 -0.40 -5.64 -0.14
C LEU A 180 -1.31 -5.65 -1.37
N LEU A 181 -1.60 -4.51 -1.98
CA LEU A 181 -2.46 -4.42 -3.18
C LEU A 181 -1.76 -4.87 -4.48
N ALA A 182 -0.48 -4.55 -4.63
CA ALA A 182 0.28 -4.78 -5.86
C ALA A 182 0.34 -6.24 -6.33
N PRO A 183 0.55 -7.26 -5.46
CA PRO A 183 0.46 -8.66 -5.86
C PRO A 183 -0.98 -9.16 -5.90
N SER A 184 -1.88 -8.63 -5.08
CA SER A 184 -3.27 -9.09 -5.02
C SER A 184 -4.06 -8.79 -6.28
N ILE A 185 -3.77 -7.70 -7.01
CA ILE A 185 -4.51 -7.36 -8.24
C ILE A 185 -4.17 -8.30 -9.41
N PRO A 186 -2.88 -8.54 -9.77
CA PRO A 186 -2.52 -9.53 -10.78
C PRO A 186 -2.93 -10.95 -10.39
N LEU A 187 -2.76 -11.33 -9.12
CA LEU A 187 -3.15 -12.66 -8.64
C LEU A 187 -4.68 -12.86 -8.65
N PHE A 188 -5.46 -11.80 -8.39
CA PHE A 188 -6.92 -11.83 -8.55
C PHE A 188 -7.34 -11.94 -10.02
N ILE A 189 -6.62 -11.27 -10.94
CA ILE A 189 -6.87 -11.37 -12.39
C ILE A 189 -6.47 -12.73 -12.96
N ILE A 190 -5.36 -13.31 -12.52
CA ILE A 190 -4.94 -14.67 -12.93
C ILE A 190 -5.89 -15.71 -12.35
N SER A 191 -6.40 -15.50 -11.13
CA SER A 191 -7.42 -16.36 -10.50
C SER A 191 -8.81 -16.22 -11.13
N LEU A 192 -9.00 -15.35 -12.13
CA LEU A 192 -10.19 -15.29 -12.98
C LEU A 192 -10.07 -16.19 -14.22
N GLY A 193 -8.94 -16.90 -14.40
CA GLY A 193 -8.79 -17.91 -15.45
C GLY A 193 -9.84 -19.01 -15.32
N GLU A 194 -10.37 -19.46 -16.46
CA GLU A 194 -11.59 -20.28 -16.63
C GLU A 194 -11.54 -21.70 -16.03
N GLY A 195 -10.57 -22.00 -15.16
CA GLY A 195 -10.40 -23.32 -14.54
C GLY A 195 -10.06 -24.41 -15.55
N LEU A 196 -9.48 -24.05 -16.70
CA LEU A 196 -9.16 -24.95 -17.81
C LEU A 196 -7.64 -25.05 -17.96
N SER A 197 -7.11 -26.26 -18.14
CA SER A 197 -5.67 -26.50 -18.34
C SER A 197 -5.19 -25.99 -19.69
N GLU A 198 -3.86 -25.87 -19.86
CA GLU A 198 -3.28 -25.79 -21.21
C GLU A 198 -3.54 -27.10 -21.97
N GLY A 199 -3.59 -27.03 -23.31
CA GLY A 199 -3.86 -28.19 -24.15
C GLY A 199 -2.72 -29.22 -24.08
N THR A 200 -3.05 -30.47 -23.74
CA THR A 200 -2.10 -31.57 -23.59
C THR A 200 -2.68 -32.88 -24.14
N SER A 201 -1.86 -33.83 -24.58
CA SER A 201 -2.29 -35.18 -25.00
C SER A 201 -2.20 -36.23 -23.87
N PHE A 202 -1.54 -35.87 -22.77
CA PHE A 202 -1.30 -36.71 -21.60
C PHE A 202 -1.32 -35.87 -20.33
N ALA A 203 -1.96 -36.38 -19.27
CA ALA A 203 -1.97 -35.74 -17.96
C ALA A 203 -1.99 -36.76 -16.82
N THR A 204 -1.30 -36.43 -15.73
CA THR A 204 -1.40 -37.14 -14.44
C THR A 204 -1.85 -36.17 -13.36
N LEU A 205 -2.97 -36.48 -12.71
CA LEU A 205 -3.68 -35.58 -11.78
C LEU A 205 -3.91 -36.29 -10.45
N GLU A 206 -3.73 -35.60 -9.33
CA GLU A 206 -3.87 -36.15 -7.98
C GLU A 206 -5.22 -35.73 -7.36
N ILE A 207 -5.95 -36.71 -6.81
CA ILE A 207 -7.17 -36.51 -6.02
C ILE A 207 -6.81 -36.59 -4.55
N ARG A 208 -7.31 -35.64 -3.75
CA ARG A 208 -7.15 -35.64 -2.28
C ARG A 208 -8.38 -36.11 -1.50
N ASP A 209 -9.57 -36.08 -2.10
CA ASP A 209 -10.87 -36.55 -1.53
C ASP A 209 -11.01 -36.25 -0.02
N SER A 210 -11.29 -34.99 0.31
CA SER A 210 -11.24 -34.51 1.71
C SER A 210 -12.44 -34.91 2.55
N ASP A 211 -13.59 -35.19 1.93
CA ASP A 211 -14.82 -35.56 2.62
C ASP A 211 -15.09 -37.09 2.60
N GLY A 212 -14.29 -37.84 1.83
CA GLY A 212 -14.36 -39.29 1.74
C GLY A 212 -15.59 -39.78 0.97
N GLN A 213 -16.22 -38.92 0.17
CA GLN A 213 -17.39 -39.25 -0.66
C GLN A 213 -17.03 -39.40 -2.14
N GLY A 214 -15.74 -39.30 -2.48
CA GLY A 214 -15.25 -39.30 -3.86
C GLY A 214 -15.20 -37.88 -4.44
N ASP A 215 -14.46 -37.73 -5.53
CA ASP A 215 -14.22 -36.47 -6.26
C ASP A 215 -15.13 -36.39 -7.51
N LEU A 216 -15.61 -35.19 -7.86
CA LEU A 216 -16.42 -34.95 -9.06
C LEU A 216 -15.63 -35.18 -10.36
N GLY A 217 -14.31 -35.28 -10.27
CA GLY A 217 -13.42 -35.69 -11.34
C GLY A 217 -13.01 -34.52 -12.23
N TRP A 218 -12.71 -34.84 -13.49
CA TRP A 218 -12.24 -33.85 -14.46
C TRP A 218 -13.04 -33.88 -15.75
N GLY A 219 -13.51 -32.71 -16.19
CA GLY A 219 -14.13 -32.52 -17.48
C GLY A 219 -13.06 -32.45 -18.57
N ILE A 220 -13.22 -33.28 -19.60
CA ILE A 220 -12.29 -33.35 -20.73
C ILE A 220 -12.91 -32.65 -21.92
N TYR A 221 -12.18 -31.69 -22.46
CA TYR A 221 -12.58 -30.86 -23.59
C TYR A 221 -11.62 -31.05 -24.77
N ILE A 222 -12.16 -31.00 -25.98
CA ILE A 222 -11.36 -31.03 -27.21
C ILE A 222 -11.81 -29.93 -28.16
N GLU A 223 -10.94 -29.57 -29.08
CA GLU A 223 -11.28 -28.61 -30.14
C GLU A 223 -12.21 -29.28 -31.15
N GLY A 224 -13.37 -28.69 -31.42
CA GLY A 224 -14.34 -29.27 -32.34
C GLY A 224 -15.59 -28.43 -32.58
N SER A 225 -16.50 -28.96 -33.39
CA SER A 225 -17.84 -28.42 -33.62
C SER A 225 -18.92 -29.46 -33.33
N VAL A 226 -20.09 -29.03 -32.86
CA VAL A 226 -21.28 -29.87 -32.65
C VAL A 226 -22.01 -30.19 -33.95
N VAL A 227 -21.29 -30.77 -34.89
CA VAL A 227 -21.83 -31.21 -36.17
C VAL A 227 -21.65 -32.73 -36.26
N ASP A 228 -22.64 -33.39 -36.84
CA ASP A 228 -22.56 -34.79 -37.30
C ASP A 228 -22.76 -34.73 -38.82
N PHE A 229 -21.66 -34.56 -39.57
CA PHE A 229 -21.69 -34.37 -41.01
C PHE A 229 -22.10 -35.65 -41.76
N ASN A 230 -21.85 -36.81 -41.17
CA ASN A 230 -22.11 -38.10 -41.83
C ASN A 230 -23.44 -38.75 -41.36
N SER A 231 -24.14 -38.14 -40.41
CA SER A 231 -25.44 -38.54 -39.87
C SER A 231 -25.45 -39.96 -39.31
N ASN A 232 -24.34 -40.41 -38.72
CA ASN A 232 -24.24 -41.73 -38.11
C ASN A 232 -24.69 -41.74 -36.63
N GLY A 233 -25.05 -40.58 -36.07
CA GLY A 233 -25.50 -40.44 -34.69
C GLY A 233 -24.38 -40.19 -33.69
N ILE A 234 -23.13 -40.00 -34.15
CA ILE A 234 -21.97 -39.60 -33.36
C ILE A 234 -21.50 -38.24 -33.90
N PHE A 235 -21.20 -37.29 -33.01
CA PHE A 235 -20.67 -36.01 -33.47
C PHE A 235 -19.24 -36.16 -34.03
N ASP A 236 -18.92 -35.43 -35.10
CA ASP A 236 -17.64 -35.56 -35.83
C ASP A 236 -16.40 -35.37 -34.92
N HIS A 237 -16.52 -34.56 -33.86
CA HIS A 237 -15.44 -34.35 -32.88
C HIS A 237 -15.14 -35.59 -32.03
N CYS A 238 -16.06 -36.55 -31.97
CA CYS A 238 -15.93 -37.80 -31.23
C CYS A 238 -15.48 -39.00 -32.08
N GLU A 239 -15.56 -38.92 -33.40
CA GLU A 239 -15.41 -40.10 -34.27
C GLU A 239 -13.98 -40.63 -34.39
N ASN A 240 -12.98 -39.80 -34.07
CA ASN A 240 -11.58 -40.11 -34.27
C ASN A 240 -10.74 -39.86 -33.02
N ILE A 241 -11.33 -39.99 -31.83
CA ILE A 241 -10.62 -39.81 -30.57
C ILE A 241 -10.85 -40.99 -29.63
N ILE A 242 -9.78 -41.44 -29.00
CA ILE A 242 -9.78 -42.44 -27.94
C ILE A 242 -9.22 -41.77 -26.70
N VAL A 243 -10.06 -41.62 -25.68
CA VAL A 243 -9.65 -41.14 -24.36
C VAL A 243 -9.59 -42.31 -23.41
N ASN A 244 -8.43 -42.52 -22.78
CA ASN A 244 -8.26 -43.50 -21.72
C ASN A 244 -7.88 -42.81 -20.43
N ALA A 245 -8.59 -43.15 -19.36
CA ALA A 245 -8.29 -42.73 -18.00
C ALA A 245 -8.19 -43.94 -17.06
N THR A 246 -7.17 -43.97 -16.22
CA THR A 246 -7.01 -44.98 -15.14
C THR A 246 -6.72 -44.29 -13.82
N HIS A 247 -7.07 -44.94 -12.71
CA HIS A 247 -6.92 -44.38 -11.37
C HIS A 247 -6.31 -45.38 -10.39
N SER A 248 -5.39 -44.91 -9.54
CA SER A 248 -4.67 -45.75 -8.57
C SER A 248 -5.35 -45.92 -7.21
N GLY A 249 -6.36 -45.10 -6.91
CA GLY A 249 -7.06 -45.09 -5.63
C GLY A 249 -8.35 -45.93 -5.62
N SER A 250 -8.99 -45.99 -4.46
CA SER A 250 -10.35 -46.55 -4.32
C SER A 250 -11.37 -45.68 -5.04
N TRP A 251 -12.57 -46.20 -5.27
CA TRP A 251 -13.65 -45.46 -5.93
C TRP A 251 -15.01 -45.80 -5.33
N MET A 252 -15.97 -44.91 -5.53
CA MET A 252 -17.33 -45.06 -5.03
C MET A 252 -18.30 -45.30 -6.19
N SER A 253 -19.21 -46.27 -6.05
CA SER A 253 -20.17 -46.59 -7.10
C SER A 253 -21.30 -45.57 -7.24
N ASP A 254 -21.75 -45.03 -6.10
CA ASP A 254 -22.85 -44.08 -6.03
C ASP A 254 -22.43 -42.91 -5.11
N PRO A 255 -21.40 -42.16 -5.51
CA PRO A 255 -20.83 -41.08 -4.70
C PRO A 255 -21.88 -40.00 -4.39
N TRP A 256 -21.73 -39.33 -3.24
CA TRP A 256 -22.67 -38.32 -2.70
C TRP A 256 -24.12 -38.80 -2.52
N THR A 257 -24.35 -40.11 -2.46
CA THR A 257 -25.65 -40.70 -2.10
C THR A 257 -25.58 -41.38 -0.73
N GLY A 258 -26.73 -41.51 -0.06
CA GLY A 258 -26.83 -42.22 1.22
C GLY A 258 -26.59 -43.74 1.14
N TYR A 259 -26.33 -44.28 -0.05
CA TYR A 259 -26.12 -45.72 -0.32
C TYR A 259 -24.79 -46.02 -1.02
N GLY A 260 -23.88 -45.04 -1.12
CA GLY A 260 -22.57 -45.19 -1.76
C GLY A 260 -21.74 -46.29 -1.10
N THR A 261 -21.12 -47.14 -1.92
CA THR A 261 -20.22 -48.20 -1.47
C THR A 261 -18.79 -47.93 -1.95
N VAL A 262 -17.83 -48.00 -1.03
CA VAL A 262 -16.40 -47.90 -1.33
C VAL A 262 -15.91 -49.23 -1.92
N ASN A 263 -15.30 -49.15 -3.10
CA ASN A 263 -14.69 -50.27 -3.79
C ASN A 263 -13.16 -50.20 -3.68
N PRO A 264 -12.47 -51.35 -3.66
CA PRO A 264 -11.01 -51.37 -3.62
C PRO A 264 -10.39 -50.74 -4.89
N PRO A 265 -9.12 -50.29 -4.82
CA PRO A 265 -8.41 -49.79 -5.99
C PRO A 265 -8.34 -50.81 -7.12
N ASP A 266 -8.52 -50.36 -8.35
CA ASP A 266 -8.43 -51.16 -9.57
C ASP A 266 -7.79 -50.34 -10.69
N GLU A 267 -6.45 -50.45 -10.82
CA GLU A 267 -5.68 -49.71 -11.81
C GLU A 267 -5.98 -50.11 -13.27
N GLY A 268 -6.62 -51.26 -13.49
CA GLY A 268 -7.02 -51.73 -14.80
C GLY A 268 -8.38 -51.19 -15.26
N ARG A 269 -9.12 -50.51 -14.36
CA ARG A 269 -10.44 -49.98 -14.65
C ARG A 269 -10.35 -48.69 -15.46
N GLN A 270 -11.11 -48.64 -16.56
CA GLN A 270 -11.40 -47.40 -17.27
C GLN A 270 -12.27 -46.50 -16.39
N VAL A 271 -11.83 -45.27 -16.16
CA VAL A 271 -12.55 -44.27 -15.36
C VAL A 271 -13.01 -43.06 -16.16
N PHE A 272 -12.93 -43.10 -17.49
CA PHE A 272 -13.53 -42.10 -18.36
C PHE A 272 -14.97 -42.47 -18.71
N ASP A 273 -15.90 -41.53 -18.46
CA ASP A 273 -17.30 -41.61 -18.86
C ASP A 273 -17.52 -40.71 -20.08
N ASP A 274 -17.87 -41.33 -21.20
CA ASP A 274 -17.96 -40.72 -22.52
C ASP A 274 -19.36 -40.15 -22.79
N TYR A 275 -19.44 -38.91 -23.26
CA TYR A 275 -20.68 -38.21 -23.59
C TYR A 275 -20.94 -38.14 -25.11
N CYS A 276 -20.10 -38.78 -25.91
CA CYS A 276 -20.18 -38.77 -27.38
C CYS A 276 -21.44 -39.40 -27.99
N GLU A 277 -22.26 -40.10 -27.19
CA GLU A 277 -23.53 -40.73 -27.63
C GLU A 277 -24.80 -39.99 -27.16
N GLN A 278 -24.68 -38.89 -26.38
CA GLN A 278 -25.83 -38.22 -25.76
C GLN A 278 -26.34 -37.02 -26.58
N THR A 279 -27.66 -36.92 -26.76
CA THR A 279 -28.33 -35.94 -27.64
C THR A 279 -28.66 -34.58 -27.02
N ASP A 280 -28.18 -34.24 -25.82
CA ASP A 280 -28.55 -32.98 -25.13
C ASP A 280 -27.52 -32.57 -24.06
N PRO A 281 -27.39 -31.28 -23.76
CA PRO A 281 -26.59 -30.28 -24.46
C PRO A 281 -25.08 -30.46 -24.22
N VAL A 282 -24.31 -30.40 -25.30
CA VAL A 282 -22.85 -30.37 -25.28
C VAL A 282 -22.37 -29.06 -24.65
N GLU A 283 -21.62 -29.15 -23.54
CA GLU A 283 -20.99 -27.99 -22.92
C GLU A 283 -19.89 -27.44 -23.85
N GLN A 284 -20.10 -26.24 -24.38
CA GLN A 284 -19.18 -25.56 -25.31
C GLN A 284 -18.55 -24.34 -24.66
N ARG A 285 -17.27 -24.09 -24.97
CA ARG A 285 -16.52 -22.92 -24.50
C ARG A 285 -15.67 -22.33 -25.61
N GLN A 286 -15.42 -21.02 -25.52
CA GLN A 286 -14.45 -20.33 -26.37
C GLN A 286 -13.19 -20.10 -25.55
N HIS A 287 -12.07 -20.68 -25.97
CA HIS A 287 -10.80 -20.55 -25.28
C HIS A 287 -9.69 -20.24 -26.29
N GLU A 288 -8.99 -19.13 -26.10
CA GLU A 288 -7.92 -18.67 -27.02
C GLU A 288 -8.32 -18.60 -28.50
N GLY A 289 -9.58 -18.27 -28.80
CA GLY A 289 -10.11 -18.22 -30.18
C GLY A 289 -10.46 -19.59 -30.76
N ARG A 290 -10.46 -20.66 -29.95
CA ARG A 290 -10.86 -22.02 -30.30
C ARG A 290 -12.19 -22.37 -29.67
N THR A 291 -12.98 -23.19 -30.36
CA THR A 291 -14.22 -23.75 -29.82
C THR A 291 -13.90 -25.09 -29.18
N LEU A 292 -14.03 -25.16 -27.86
CA LEU A 292 -13.82 -26.36 -27.08
C LEU A 292 -15.14 -27.00 -26.69
N ILE A 293 -15.20 -28.32 -26.81
CA ILE A 293 -16.38 -29.14 -26.58
C ILE A 293 -16.05 -30.16 -25.50
N LYS A 294 -16.87 -30.24 -24.45
CA LYS A 294 -16.76 -31.30 -23.44
C LYS A 294 -17.19 -32.63 -24.04
N ILE A 295 -16.30 -33.63 -23.99
CA ILE A 295 -16.53 -34.99 -24.51
C ILE A 295 -16.77 -36.02 -23.43
N GLY A 296 -16.46 -35.72 -22.18
CA GLY A 296 -16.69 -36.65 -21.08
C GLY A 296 -16.15 -36.17 -19.75
N THR A 297 -16.28 -37.03 -18.75
CA THR A 297 -15.76 -36.80 -17.40
C THR A 297 -14.89 -37.97 -16.97
N ALA A 298 -13.66 -37.68 -16.54
CA ALA A 298 -12.75 -38.68 -15.98
C ALA A 298 -12.86 -38.72 -14.45
N CYS A 299 -12.88 -39.93 -13.90
CA CYS A 299 -12.75 -40.23 -12.47
C CYS A 299 -13.85 -39.67 -11.56
N TYR A 300 -15.09 -39.66 -12.05
CA TYR A 300 -16.26 -39.36 -11.23
C TYR A 300 -16.41 -40.38 -10.10
N GLY A 301 -16.38 -39.93 -8.85
CA GLY A 301 -16.47 -40.77 -7.65
C GLY A 301 -15.17 -41.47 -7.25
N CYS A 302 -14.04 -41.12 -7.87
CA CYS A 302 -12.73 -41.61 -7.44
C CYS A 302 -12.34 -40.99 -6.09
N MET A 303 -11.69 -41.77 -5.24
CA MET A 303 -11.18 -41.30 -3.95
C MET A 303 -9.72 -40.84 -4.09
N ALA A 304 -9.04 -40.63 -2.96
CA ALA A 304 -7.64 -40.21 -2.96
C ALA A 304 -6.74 -41.17 -3.76
N GLY A 305 -6.02 -40.61 -4.74
CA GLY A 305 -5.19 -41.38 -5.68
C GLY A 305 -4.73 -40.55 -6.87
N THR A 306 -3.99 -41.17 -7.80
CA THR A 306 -3.53 -40.52 -9.03
C THR A 306 -4.32 -41.03 -10.21
N THR A 307 -4.80 -40.11 -11.05
CA THR A 307 -5.47 -40.42 -12.31
C THR A 307 -4.58 -40.06 -13.47
N THR A 308 -4.40 -41.00 -14.38
CA THR A 308 -3.68 -40.79 -15.64
C THR A 308 -4.70 -40.72 -16.77
N ILE A 309 -4.63 -39.69 -17.61
CA ILE A 309 -5.54 -39.45 -18.73
C ILE A 309 -4.71 -39.30 -20.00
N THR A 310 -5.13 -39.96 -21.07
CA THR A 310 -4.47 -39.94 -22.38
C THR A 310 -5.51 -39.76 -23.48
N ALA A 311 -5.18 -38.95 -24.49
CA ALA A 311 -6.03 -38.71 -25.65
C ALA A 311 -5.22 -38.95 -26.93
N GLN A 312 -5.73 -39.83 -27.79
CA GLN A 312 -5.06 -40.24 -29.03
C GLN A 312 -6.06 -40.54 -30.14
N ASN A 313 -5.62 -40.42 -31.39
CA ASN A 313 -6.36 -40.89 -32.56
C ASN A 313 -6.28 -42.43 -32.66
N PRO A 314 -7.19 -43.08 -33.41
CA PRO A 314 -7.11 -44.51 -33.72
C PRO A 314 -5.77 -44.95 -34.33
N ASP A 315 -5.11 -44.06 -35.07
CA ASP A 315 -3.80 -44.27 -35.69
C ASP A 315 -2.61 -44.09 -34.72
N GLY A 316 -2.88 -43.76 -33.45
CA GLY A 316 -1.86 -43.49 -32.42
C GLY A 316 -1.27 -42.07 -32.44
N GLY A 317 -1.84 -41.16 -33.24
CA GLY A 317 -1.46 -39.75 -33.23
C GLY A 317 -1.96 -39.04 -31.97
N GLU A 318 -1.20 -38.07 -31.46
CA GLU A 318 -1.58 -37.29 -30.27
C GLU A 318 -2.77 -36.36 -30.55
N VAL A 319 -3.73 -36.33 -29.63
CA VAL A 319 -4.87 -35.39 -29.65
C VAL A 319 -4.74 -34.45 -28.46
N LEU A 320 -4.83 -33.14 -28.72
CA LEU A 320 -4.84 -32.15 -27.64
C LEU A 320 -6.19 -32.16 -26.92
N MET A 321 -6.14 -32.31 -25.61
CA MET A 321 -7.27 -32.16 -24.70
C MET A 321 -7.01 -31.05 -23.67
N TRP A 322 -8.08 -30.41 -23.24
CA TRP A 322 -8.09 -29.42 -22.18
C TRP A 322 -8.87 -29.98 -21.00
N ILE A 323 -8.32 -29.85 -19.80
CA ILE A 323 -8.84 -30.52 -18.61
C ILE A 323 -9.30 -29.48 -17.60
N GLN A 324 -10.49 -29.69 -17.05
CA GLN A 324 -11.05 -28.86 -15.98
C GLN A 324 -11.37 -29.71 -14.76
N ASN A 325 -11.10 -29.20 -13.56
CA ASN A 325 -11.56 -29.83 -12.33
C ASN A 325 -13.06 -29.57 -12.13
N GLU A 326 -13.86 -30.63 -12.00
CA GLU A 326 -15.33 -30.55 -11.88
C GLU A 326 -15.79 -30.19 -10.46
N GLU A 327 -15.01 -30.56 -9.43
CA GLU A 327 -15.30 -30.24 -8.03
C GLU A 327 -15.08 -28.76 -7.71
N ASN A 328 -14.04 -28.18 -8.32
CA ASN A 328 -13.64 -26.80 -8.13
C ASN A 328 -14.13 -25.88 -9.27
N LYS A 329 -15.23 -26.22 -9.96
CA LYS A 329 -15.79 -25.45 -11.10
C LYS A 329 -15.98 -23.97 -10.83
N GLU A 330 -16.12 -23.55 -9.57
CA GLU A 330 -16.19 -22.13 -9.21
C GLU A 330 -15.10 -21.64 -8.24
N ILE A 331 -14.38 -22.49 -7.51
CA ILE A 331 -13.46 -22.01 -6.47
C ILE A 331 -12.38 -23.06 -6.20
N LEU A 332 -11.10 -22.68 -6.27
CA LEU A 332 -10.08 -22.85 -5.22
C LEU A 332 -8.66 -22.77 -5.83
N GLY A 333 -7.67 -22.06 -5.28
CA GLY A 333 -7.47 -21.69 -3.89
C GLY A 333 -6.68 -20.39 -3.67
N LEU A 334 -6.78 -19.42 -4.59
CA LEU A 334 -6.14 -18.09 -4.43
C LEU A 334 -7.12 -16.93 -4.20
N LEU A 335 -8.43 -17.13 -4.42
CA LEU A 335 -9.45 -16.08 -4.33
C LEU A 335 -9.71 -15.59 -2.90
N ILE A 336 -9.87 -16.48 -1.93
CA ILE A 336 -10.17 -16.11 -0.53
C ILE A 336 -9.01 -15.32 0.09
N PRO A 337 -7.73 -15.77 -0.01
CA PRO A 337 -6.61 -14.96 0.44
C PRO A 337 -6.52 -13.63 -0.32
N SER A 338 -6.65 -13.63 -1.65
CA SER A 338 -6.50 -12.43 -2.47
C SER A 338 -7.59 -11.38 -2.21
N ALA A 339 -8.83 -11.79 -1.99
CA ALA A 339 -9.92 -10.88 -1.65
C ALA A 339 -9.75 -10.27 -0.25
N VAL A 340 -9.25 -11.05 0.72
CA VAL A 340 -8.94 -10.56 2.07
C VAL A 340 -7.76 -9.59 2.04
N PHE A 341 -6.69 -9.89 1.31
CA PHE A 341 -5.55 -8.98 1.14
C PHE A 341 -5.90 -7.71 0.35
N MET A 342 -6.77 -7.82 -0.67
CA MET A 342 -7.28 -6.67 -1.42
C MET A 342 -8.19 -5.78 -0.54
N GLY A 343 -9.05 -6.38 0.28
CA GLY A 343 -9.91 -5.65 1.21
C GLY A 343 -9.12 -4.92 2.31
N ILE A 344 -8.17 -5.61 2.94
CA ILE A 344 -7.32 -5.05 3.99
C ILE A 344 -6.37 -3.98 3.40
N GLY A 345 -5.71 -4.28 2.29
CA GLY A 345 -4.81 -3.35 1.61
C GLY A 345 -5.52 -2.09 1.12
N GLY A 346 -6.72 -2.25 0.53
CA GLY A 346 -7.57 -1.15 0.09
C GLY A 346 -8.03 -0.25 1.23
N PHE A 347 -8.47 -0.85 2.35
CA PHE A 347 -8.90 -0.09 3.53
C PHE A 347 -7.75 0.70 4.15
N ILE A 348 -6.58 0.07 4.35
CA ILE A 348 -5.39 0.73 4.90
C ILE A 348 -4.94 1.88 3.99
N PHE A 349 -4.96 1.66 2.67
CA PHE A 349 -4.60 2.68 1.69
C PHE A 349 -5.53 3.90 1.76
N VAL A 350 -6.84 3.70 1.75
CA VAL A 350 -7.83 4.80 1.76
C VAL A 350 -7.78 5.59 3.07
N VAL A 351 -7.73 4.91 4.21
CA VAL A 351 -7.67 5.57 5.53
C VAL A 351 -6.38 6.39 5.67
N SER A 352 -5.24 5.84 5.23
CA SER A 352 -3.94 6.53 5.28
C SER A 352 -3.91 7.74 4.34
N LEU A 353 -4.49 7.61 3.14
CA LEU A 353 -4.58 8.69 2.17
C LEU A 353 -5.46 9.85 2.68
N ILE A 354 -6.62 9.54 3.26
CA ILE A 354 -7.51 10.55 3.87
C ILE A 354 -6.82 11.23 5.05
N GLY A 355 -6.12 10.47 5.89
CA GLY A 355 -5.31 11.00 7.00
C GLY A 355 -4.28 12.01 6.52
N LEU A 356 -3.48 11.65 5.51
CA LEU A 356 -2.47 12.52 4.91
C LEU A 356 -3.07 13.79 4.29
N LEU A 357 -4.21 13.68 3.61
CA LEU A 357 -4.93 14.81 3.02
C LEU A 357 -5.46 15.78 4.09
N SER A 358 -5.97 15.25 5.20
CA SER A 358 -6.55 16.05 6.30
C SER A 358 -5.50 16.86 7.08
N MET A 359 -4.24 16.40 7.09
CA MET A 359 -3.13 17.05 7.79
C MET A 359 -2.56 18.28 7.05
N GLY A 360 -2.91 18.47 5.77
CA GLY A 360 -2.55 19.65 4.97
C GLY A 360 -1.07 19.69 4.57
N PHE A 361 -0.79 19.64 3.25
CA PHE A 361 0.57 19.73 2.73
C PHE A 361 1.13 21.15 2.85
N LYS A 362 1.97 21.39 3.85
CA LYS A 362 2.78 22.62 3.92
C LYS A 362 4.03 22.43 3.05
N SER A 363 3.96 22.82 1.78
CA SER A 363 5.12 22.82 0.86
C SER A 363 5.55 24.24 0.49
N ASN A 364 6.86 24.45 0.31
CA ASN A 364 7.45 25.75 -0.06
C ASN A 364 7.51 25.96 -1.60
N ALA A 365 6.84 25.12 -2.39
CA ALA A 365 6.87 25.18 -3.85
C ALA A 365 6.06 26.37 -4.44
N PRO A 366 6.44 26.89 -5.63
CA PRO A 366 5.73 27.97 -6.33
C PRO A 366 4.27 27.59 -6.65
N SER A 367 3.38 28.59 -6.67
CA SER A 367 1.91 28.39 -6.70
C SER A 367 1.38 27.68 -7.95
N SER A 368 2.10 27.71 -9.07
CA SER A 368 1.71 27.08 -10.33
C SER A 368 1.82 25.55 -10.31
N SER A 369 2.89 25.00 -9.71
CA SER A 369 3.07 23.54 -9.60
C SER A 369 2.12 22.91 -8.57
N LYS A 370 1.81 23.64 -7.50
CA LYS A 370 0.77 23.27 -6.50
C LYS A 370 -0.62 23.13 -7.13
N ARG A 371 -1.00 24.04 -8.02
CA ARG A 371 -2.31 24.03 -8.68
C ARG A 371 -2.43 22.89 -9.70
N SER A 372 -1.33 22.50 -10.34
CA SER A 372 -1.28 21.38 -11.28
C SER A 372 -1.34 20.03 -10.55
N ALA A 373 -0.52 19.84 -9.51
CA ALA A 373 -0.51 18.61 -8.71
C ALA A 373 -1.84 18.39 -7.98
N GLY A 374 -2.48 19.45 -7.45
CA GLY A 374 -3.80 19.36 -6.83
C GLY A 374 -4.92 18.98 -7.81
N LYS A 375 -4.84 19.42 -9.07
CA LYS A 375 -5.80 19.01 -10.11
C LYS A 375 -5.61 17.55 -10.52
N ALA A 376 -4.37 17.11 -10.73
CA ALA A 376 -4.06 15.72 -11.07
C ALA A 376 -4.46 14.76 -9.94
N MET A 377 -4.22 15.15 -8.69
CA MET A 377 -4.64 14.40 -7.51
C MET A 377 -6.17 14.29 -7.42
N GLY A 378 -6.91 15.37 -7.69
CA GLY A 378 -8.38 15.35 -7.73
C GLY A 378 -8.95 14.44 -8.82
N VAL A 379 -8.32 14.41 -10.00
CA VAL A 379 -8.69 13.50 -11.10
C VAL A 379 -8.43 12.05 -10.71
N GLY A 380 -7.25 11.75 -10.14
CA GLY A 380 -6.91 10.40 -9.66
C GLY A 380 -7.89 9.88 -8.59
N ILE A 381 -8.25 10.72 -7.61
CA ILE A 381 -9.24 10.37 -6.57
C ILE A 381 -10.61 10.10 -7.19
N THR A 382 -11.05 10.93 -8.13
CA THR A 382 -12.38 10.77 -8.76
C THR A 382 -12.46 9.46 -9.55
N LEU A 383 -11.42 9.14 -10.33
CA LEU A 383 -11.34 7.88 -11.07
C LEU A 383 -11.24 6.68 -10.13
N PHE A 384 -10.48 6.78 -9.03
CA PHE A 384 -10.41 5.71 -8.03
C PHE A 384 -11.78 5.43 -7.38
N ILE A 385 -12.50 6.48 -6.96
CA ILE A 385 -13.82 6.36 -6.33
C ILE A 385 -14.89 5.86 -7.31
N MET A 386 -14.80 6.19 -8.60
CA MET A 386 -15.71 5.67 -9.62
C MET A 386 -15.38 4.25 -10.06
N GLY A 387 -14.09 3.91 -10.15
CA GLY A 387 -13.62 2.60 -10.59
C GLY A 387 -13.80 1.50 -9.55
N LEU A 388 -13.62 1.81 -8.26
CA LEU A 388 -13.70 0.83 -7.17
C LEU A 388 -15.10 0.17 -7.04
N PRO A 389 -16.24 0.91 -7.05
CA PRO A 389 -17.56 0.30 -7.04
C PRO A 389 -17.84 -0.55 -8.29
N LEU A 390 -17.41 -0.11 -9.47
CA LEU A 390 -17.57 -0.87 -10.71
C LEU A 390 -16.76 -2.17 -10.70
N LEU A 391 -15.55 -2.13 -10.15
CA LEU A 391 -14.72 -3.31 -9.93
C LEU A 391 -15.39 -4.28 -8.96
N ILE A 392 -15.90 -3.79 -7.83
CA ILE A 392 -16.56 -4.62 -6.81
C ILE A 392 -17.84 -5.25 -7.38
N ILE A 393 -18.70 -4.44 -8.01
CA ILE A 393 -19.97 -4.90 -8.62
C ILE A 393 -19.70 -5.89 -9.75
N GLY A 394 -18.72 -5.61 -10.61
CA GLY A 394 -18.27 -6.53 -11.65
C GLY A 394 -17.68 -7.83 -11.07
N SER A 395 -17.08 -7.79 -9.89
CA SER A 395 -16.49 -8.99 -9.26
C SER A 395 -17.51 -9.91 -8.59
N ILE A 396 -18.68 -9.40 -8.20
CA ILE A 396 -19.75 -10.17 -7.52
C ILE A 396 -20.93 -10.49 -8.44
N SER A 397 -20.91 -10.03 -9.69
CA SER A 397 -22.01 -10.25 -10.65
C SER A 397 -21.88 -11.58 -11.38
N THR A 398 -22.95 -12.38 -11.40
CA THR A 398 -23.02 -13.69 -12.07
C THR A 398 -23.68 -13.66 -13.45
N GLY A 399 -23.98 -12.47 -14.00
CA GLY A 399 -24.64 -12.33 -15.32
C GLY A 399 -23.67 -12.06 -16.48
N GLU A 400 -24.15 -12.24 -17.72
CA GLU A 400 -23.39 -12.00 -18.96
C GLU A 400 -22.77 -10.58 -19.06
N GLY A 401 -23.32 -9.60 -18.34
CA GLY A 401 -22.82 -8.22 -18.26
C GLY A 401 -21.61 -8.00 -17.35
N ARG A 402 -21.11 -9.05 -16.68
CA ARG A 402 -19.98 -9.00 -15.73
C ARG A 402 -18.73 -8.38 -16.35
N LEU A 403 -18.32 -8.86 -17.52
CA LEU A 403 -17.11 -8.38 -18.20
C LEU A 403 -17.23 -6.89 -18.57
N ALA A 404 -18.44 -6.46 -18.94
CA ALA A 404 -18.74 -5.08 -19.34
C ALA A 404 -18.66 -4.09 -18.17
N MET A 405 -18.76 -4.55 -16.92
CA MET A 405 -18.56 -3.71 -15.72
C MET A 405 -17.15 -3.87 -15.12
N LEU A 406 -16.59 -5.09 -15.19
CA LEU A 406 -15.30 -5.42 -14.61
C LEU A 406 -14.13 -4.80 -15.39
N ILE A 407 -14.12 -4.90 -16.72
CA ILE A 407 -13.02 -4.37 -17.55
C ILE A 407 -12.93 -2.84 -17.43
N PRO A 408 -14.01 -2.06 -17.60
CA PRO A 408 -13.94 -0.61 -17.39
C PRO A 408 -13.60 -0.24 -15.94
N GLY A 409 -14.14 -0.97 -14.96
CA GLY A 409 -13.81 -0.79 -13.54
C GLY A 409 -12.33 -0.97 -13.24
N ALA A 410 -11.71 -2.04 -13.75
CA ALA A 410 -10.29 -2.35 -13.59
C ALA A 410 -9.39 -1.30 -14.25
N VAL A 411 -9.75 -0.85 -15.46
CA VAL A 411 -8.99 0.18 -16.19
C VAL A 411 -9.07 1.53 -15.47
N ILE A 412 -10.27 1.97 -15.09
CA ILE A 412 -10.48 3.26 -14.42
C ILE A 412 -9.83 3.27 -13.03
N PHE A 413 -9.92 2.15 -12.29
CA PHE A 413 -9.28 1.98 -10.98
C PHE A 413 -7.75 2.00 -11.08
N SER A 414 -7.19 1.31 -12.08
CA SER A 414 -5.74 1.25 -12.32
C SER A 414 -5.18 2.60 -12.73
N ILE A 415 -5.86 3.29 -13.66
CA ILE A 415 -5.48 4.64 -14.10
C ILE A 415 -5.60 5.64 -12.94
N GLY A 416 -6.68 5.59 -12.17
CA GLY A 416 -6.86 6.43 -10.99
C GLY A 416 -5.77 6.22 -9.94
N SER A 417 -5.42 4.96 -9.65
CA SER A 417 -4.34 4.60 -8.73
C SER A 417 -2.96 5.05 -9.22
N PHE A 418 -2.68 4.90 -10.52
CA PHE A 418 -1.42 5.32 -11.12
C PHE A 418 -1.24 6.85 -11.12
N ILE A 419 -2.30 7.59 -11.47
CA ILE A 419 -2.30 9.06 -11.41
C ILE A 419 -2.13 9.54 -9.96
N LEU A 420 -2.75 8.86 -8.98
CA LEU A 420 -2.57 9.17 -7.57
C LEU A 420 -1.13 8.89 -7.11
N PHE A 421 -0.53 7.77 -7.53
CA PHE A 421 0.86 7.42 -7.24
C PHE A 421 1.85 8.46 -7.77
N ILE A 422 1.69 8.88 -9.03
CA ILE A 422 2.52 9.94 -9.64
C ILE A 422 2.31 11.27 -8.91
N SER A 423 1.06 11.60 -8.55
CA SER A 423 0.76 12.85 -7.86
C SER A 423 1.35 12.88 -6.44
N VAL A 424 1.30 11.76 -5.70
CA VAL A 424 1.87 11.62 -4.36
C VAL A 424 3.40 11.66 -4.41
N THR A 425 4.04 10.96 -5.35
CA THR A 425 5.51 10.99 -5.52
C THR A 425 6.02 12.37 -5.93
N ALA A 426 5.29 13.09 -6.79
CA ALA A 426 5.61 14.48 -7.14
C ALA A 426 5.50 15.44 -5.94
N VAL A 427 4.53 15.23 -5.05
CA VAL A 427 4.38 16.02 -3.81
C VAL A 427 5.47 15.67 -2.79
N ILE A 428 5.90 14.41 -2.72
CA ILE A 428 7.01 13.94 -1.85
C ILE A 428 8.35 14.58 -2.27
N ARG A 429 8.65 14.65 -3.57
CA ARG A 429 9.88 15.30 -4.08
C ARG A 429 9.96 16.80 -3.74
N MET A 430 8.83 17.45 -3.44
CA MET A 430 8.79 18.85 -3.00
C MET A 430 8.99 19.04 -1.48
N GLY A 431 9.09 17.96 -0.69
CA GLY A 431 9.01 18.04 0.78
C GLY A 431 10.11 17.33 1.58
N SER A 432 11.00 16.53 0.99
CA SER A 432 12.00 15.76 1.75
C SER A 432 13.36 15.74 1.06
N THR A 433 14.28 16.57 1.53
CA THR A 433 15.72 16.34 1.40
C THR A 433 16.14 15.42 2.54
N GLU A 434 16.24 14.12 2.30
CA GLU A 434 17.15 13.18 2.96
C GLU A 434 16.81 11.76 2.50
N GLY A 435 17.84 11.03 2.08
CA GLY A 435 17.73 9.73 1.44
C GLY A 435 17.57 8.59 2.42
N TYR A 436 16.84 7.55 2.01
CA TYR A 436 17.22 6.16 2.20
C TYR A 436 16.61 5.34 1.04
N SER A 437 17.43 4.37 0.62
CA SER A 437 17.25 3.32 -0.37
C SER A 437 15.87 2.65 -0.45
N SER A 438 15.44 2.30 -1.67
CA SER A 438 14.61 1.11 -1.88
C SER A 438 15.05 0.37 -3.14
N VAL A 439 15.75 -0.75 -2.93
CA VAL A 439 15.76 -1.90 -3.84
C VAL A 439 14.47 -2.66 -3.61
N ALA A 440 13.67 -2.85 -4.66
CA ALA A 440 12.70 -3.92 -4.78
C ALA A 440 12.41 -4.11 -6.27
N GLY A 441 13.19 -4.97 -6.90
CA GLY A 441 12.90 -5.46 -8.24
C GLY A 441 11.63 -6.31 -8.20
N THR A 442 10.73 -6.05 -9.13
CA THR A 442 9.67 -6.99 -9.51
C THR A 442 10.12 -7.64 -10.81
N ARG A 443 10.16 -8.97 -10.82
CA ARG A 443 10.52 -9.79 -11.97
C ARG A 443 9.37 -10.77 -12.24
N THR A 444 8.83 -10.72 -13.45
CA THR A 444 8.09 -11.76 -14.20
C THR A 444 8.04 -11.29 -15.66
N ALA A 445 8.20 -12.05 -16.73
CA ALA A 445 8.96 -13.24 -17.10
C ALA A 445 9.03 -13.19 -18.65
N ASP A 446 10.21 -13.45 -19.22
CA ASP A 446 10.55 -13.67 -20.65
C ASP A 446 9.91 -12.81 -21.75
N GLY A 447 10.40 -11.56 -21.84
CA GLY A 447 11.11 -11.13 -23.03
C GLY A 447 12.41 -10.54 -22.53
N ALA A 448 13.57 -11.05 -22.98
CA ALA A 448 14.90 -10.81 -22.41
C ALA A 448 15.01 -9.44 -21.69
N SER A 449 14.94 -9.44 -20.36
CA SER A 449 14.77 -8.21 -19.56
C SER A 449 15.88 -7.23 -19.89
N THR A 450 15.52 -5.98 -20.19
CA THR A 450 16.51 -4.90 -20.30
C THR A 450 17.23 -4.77 -18.97
N GLY A 451 18.56 -4.80 -18.98
CA GLY A 451 19.38 -4.68 -17.79
C GLY A 451 20.38 -3.54 -17.92
N LEU A 452 20.14 -2.45 -17.22
CA LEU A 452 21.04 -1.31 -17.05
C LEU A 452 21.94 -1.56 -15.83
N GLU A 453 23.26 -1.58 -16.04
CA GLU A 453 24.25 -1.81 -14.98
C GLU A 453 25.35 -0.73 -15.03
N VAL A 454 25.79 -0.26 -13.86
CA VAL A 454 26.92 0.68 -13.74
C VAL A 454 28.18 -0.12 -13.44
N LEU A 455 29.14 -0.10 -14.36
CA LEU A 455 30.37 -0.90 -14.32
C LEU A 455 31.47 -0.25 -13.47
N SER A 456 31.59 1.09 -13.52
CA SER A 456 32.55 1.85 -12.70
C SER A 456 32.05 3.29 -12.50
N PHE A 457 32.19 3.80 -11.27
CA PHE A 457 31.61 5.07 -10.84
C PHE A 457 32.47 5.76 -9.75
N ASN A 458 33.68 6.17 -10.12
CA ASN A 458 34.56 6.90 -9.19
C ASN A 458 34.51 8.42 -9.41
N HIS A 459 34.74 9.18 -8.34
CA HIS A 459 34.83 10.64 -8.40
C HIS A 459 35.84 11.10 -9.47
N ARG A 460 35.42 12.02 -10.36
CA ARG A 460 36.20 12.56 -11.50
C ARG A 460 36.71 11.53 -12.52
N GLN A 461 36.28 10.29 -12.45
CA GLN A 461 36.57 9.27 -13.46
C GLN A 461 35.32 9.03 -14.34
N PRO A 462 35.49 8.62 -15.62
CA PRO A 462 34.35 8.33 -16.47
C PRO A 462 33.41 7.29 -15.85
N VAL A 463 32.11 7.58 -15.84
CA VAL A 463 31.09 6.65 -15.38
C VAL A 463 30.84 5.65 -16.50
N ARG A 464 31.22 4.38 -16.30
CA ARG A 464 31.02 3.31 -17.27
C ARG A 464 29.75 2.53 -16.97
N PHE A 465 29.01 2.14 -18.01
CA PHE A 465 27.77 1.38 -17.87
C PHE A 465 27.51 0.46 -19.06
N SER A 466 26.67 -0.53 -18.86
CA SER A 466 26.20 -1.45 -19.90
C SER A 466 24.67 -1.54 -19.88
N ILE A 467 24.09 -1.83 -21.04
CA ILE A 467 22.67 -2.09 -21.25
C ILE A 467 22.55 -3.42 -21.99
N THR A 468 22.02 -4.42 -21.29
CA THR A 468 21.60 -5.69 -21.91
C THR A 468 20.18 -5.56 -22.42
N ASN A 469 19.88 -6.14 -23.59
CA ASN A 469 18.55 -6.09 -24.23
C ASN A 469 17.95 -4.66 -24.29
N PRO A 470 18.62 -3.70 -24.96
CA PRO A 470 18.15 -2.31 -25.01
C PRO A 470 16.75 -2.19 -25.65
N PRO A 471 15.96 -1.16 -25.28
CA PRO A 471 14.66 -0.92 -25.89
C PRO A 471 14.76 -0.80 -27.41
N GLY A 472 13.86 -1.46 -28.15
CA GLY A 472 13.90 -1.51 -29.61
C GLY A 472 13.51 -0.23 -30.35
N HIS A 473 13.16 0.85 -29.63
CA HIS A 473 12.78 2.11 -30.24
C HIS A 473 14.02 2.91 -30.68
N ASN A 474 14.04 3.38 -31.92
CA ASN A 474 15.19 4.11 -32.50
C ASN A 474 15.53 5.43 -31.78
N GLU A 475 14.60 5.96 -31.00
CA GLU A 475 14.78 7.18 -30.22
C GLU A 475 15.06 6.94 -28.74
N ALA A 476 15.22 5.69 -28.31
CA ALA A 476 15.61 5.39 -26.94
C ALA A 476 16.95 6.06 -26.59
N TRP A 477 17.08 6.54 -25.37
CA TRP A 477 18.25 7.29 -24.92
C TRP A 477 18.54 7.07 -23.43
N VAL A 478 19.78 7.33 -23.05
CA VAL A 478 20.27 7.20 -21.69
C VAL A 478 20.85 8.53 -21.23
N GLY A 479 20.62 8.90 -19.97
CA GLY A 479 21.14 10.12 -19.37
C GLY A 479 21.72 9.90 -17.97
N LEU A 480 22.68 10.76 -17.61
CA LEU A 480 23.31 10.81 -16.30
C LEU A 480 22.92 12.10 -15.55
N TYR A 481 22.32 11.91 -14.38
CA TYR A 481 21.66 12.97 -13.61
C TYR A 481 22.21 13.04 -12.20
N PRO A 482 22.27 14.23 -11.58
CA PRO A 482 22.21 14.32 -10.12
C PRO A 482 20.98 13.56 -9.62
N ALA A 483 21.08 12.76 -8.56
CA ALA A 483 20.00 11.86 -8.15
C ALA A 483 18.67 12.59 -7.84
N SER A 484 18.75 13.84 -7.40
CA SER A 484 17.62 14.73 -7.11
C SER A 484 17.07 15.48 -8.33
N ALA A 485 17.75 15.44 -9.48
CA ALA A 485 17.33 16.17 -10.67
C ALA A 485 16.10 15.52 -11.33
N ASP A 486 15.22 16.36 -11.86
CA ASP A 486 14.10 15.95 -12.72
C ASP A 486 14.62 15.31 -14.02
N ASP A 487 13.81 14.43 -14.63
CA ASP A 487 14.17 13.74 -15.88
C ASP A 487 14.40 14.71 -17.05
N ARG A 488 13.86 15.93 -16.98
CA ARG A 488 14.10 16.99 -17.98
C ARG A 488 15.41 17.75 -17.80
N ASN A 489 16.12 17.51 -16.69
CA ASN A 489 17.30 18.28 -16.29
C ASN A 489 18.60 17.46 -16.44
N HIS A 490 18.78 16.76 -17.57
CA HIS A 490 20.01 16.02 -17.88
C HIS A 490 21.20 16.94 -18.22
N GLY A 491 20.94 18.15 -18.73
CA GLY A 491 21.97 18.97 -19.37
C GLY A 491 22.53 18.26 -20.59
N ASP A 492 23.84 18.34 -20.83
CA ASP A 492 24.50 17.71 -21.99
C ASP A 492 24.93 16.25 -21.73
N ARG A 493 24.54 15.65 -20.59
CA ARG A 493 24.96 14.29 -20.19
C ARG A 493 23.95 13.24 -20.60
N TRP A 494 23.75 13.09 -21.90
CA TRP A 494 22.83 12.10 -22.44
C TRP A 494 23.30 11.63 -23.83
N HIS A 495 22.87 10.44 -24.21
CA HIS A 495 23.17 9.84 -25.51
C HIS A 495 21.96 9.04 -26.00
N TYR A 496 21.65 9.12 -27.30
CA TYR A 496 20.77 8.14 -27.91
C TYR A 496 21.47 6.78 -27.95
N LEU A 497 20.72 5.71 -27.74
CA LEU A 497 21.28 4.35 -27.73
C LEU A 497 21.87 3.95 -29.09
N ARG A 498 21.32 4.48 -30.19
CA ARG A 498 21.83 4.26 -31.55
C ARG A 498 23.21 4.88 -31.81
N ASP A 499 23.64 5.83 -30.96
CA ASP A 499 24.88 6.60 -31.15
C ASP A 499 26.02 6.10 -30.25
N ILE A 500 25.80 5.06 -29.44
CA ILE A 500 26.77 4.53 -28.47
C ILE A 500 26.88 3.00 -28.53
N ASP A 501 28.02 2.46 -28.12
CA ASP A 501 28.13 1.04 -27.82
C ASP A 501 27.50 0.77 -26.45
N VAL A 502 26.26 0.28 -26.47
CA VAL A 502 25.46 0.00 -25.27
C VAL A 502 26.08 -1.04 -24.34
N SER A 503 27.04 -1.86 -24.80
CA SER A 503 27.69 -2.87 -23.97
C SER A 503 28.80 -2.29 -23.06
N ASN A 504 29.34 -1.11 -23.39
CA ASN A 504 30.44 -0.48 -22.66
C ASN A 504 30.44 1.05 -22.88
N ALA A 505 29.31 1.68 -22.58
CA ALA A 505 29.14 3.11 -22.77
C ALA A 505 29.72 3.91 -21.59
N THR A 506 30.06 5.17 -21.83
CA THR A 506 30.72 6.02 -20.82
C THR A 506 30.19 7.44 -20.82
N PHE A 507 30.04 8.01 -19.62
CA PHE A 507 29.85 9.45 -19.40
C PHE A 507 31.13 10.06 -18.81
N PRO A 508 31.41 11.36 -19.05
CA PRO A 508 32.55 12.04 -18.42
C PRO A 508 32.42 12.01 -16.89
N GLY A 509 33.56 12.09 -16.20
CA GLY A 509 33.57 12.04 -14.75
C GLY A 509 32.80 13.19 -14.10
N GLN A 510 32.14 12.89 -12.98
CA GLN A 510 31.30 13.86 -12.29
C GLN A 510 31.81 14.14 -10.86
N GLU A 511 31.33 15.25 -10.31
CA GLU A 511 31.60 15.65 -8.93
C GLU A 511 31.00 14.67 -7.92
N GLN A 512 31.57 14.63 -6.73
CA GLN A 512 31.13 13.72 -5.67
C GLN A 512 29.67 13.95 -5.30
N GLY A 513 29.00 12.89 -4.85
CA GLY A 513 27.61 12.94 -4.39
C GLY A 513 26.70 11.94 -5.11
N PRO A 514 25.37 12.07 -4.93
CA PRO A 514 24.41 11.10 -5.43
C PRO A 514 24.07 11.36 -6.90
N TRP A 515 24.18 10.32 -7.73
CA TRP A 515 23.93 10.31 -9.17
C TRP A 515 22.94 9.22 -9.57
N SER A 516 22.38 9.36 -10.76
CA SER A 516 21.34 8.50 -11.30
C SER A 516 21.54 8.32 -12.79
N LEU A 517 21.71 7.07 -13.21
CA LEU A 517 21.70 6.67 -14.61
C LEU A 517 20.28 6.27 -14.98
N ARG A 518 19.72 6.87 -16.03
CA ARG A 518 18.32 6.69 -16.42
C ARG A 518 18.22 6.36 -17.90
N LEU A 519 17.50 5.29 -18.22
CA LEU A 519 17.24 4.80 -19.55
C LEU A 519 15.78 5.10 -19.91
N PHE A 520 15.56 5.69 -21.08
CA PHE A 520 14.25 6.07 -21.60
C PHE A 520 13.96 5.27 -22.86
N SER A 521 12.74 4.75 -22.96
CA SER A 521 12.33 3.83 -24.03
C SER A 521 11.88 4.53 -25.32
N ASP A 522 11.71 5.85 -25.30
CA ASP A 522 11.25 6.67 -26.42
C ASP A 522 12.09 7.96 -26.55
N GLY A 523 11.85 8.76 -27.59
CA GLY A 523 12.45 10.10 -27.74
C GLY A 523 11.90 11.14 -26.75
N GLY A 524 10.98 10.72 -25.88
CA GLY A 524 10.42 11.50 -24.79
C GLY A 524 11.09 11.16 -23.46
N TYR A 525 10.33 11.23 -22.37
CA TYR A 525 10.82 10.98 -21.01
C TYR A 525 10.13 9.75 -20.38
N THR A 526 9.77 8.75 -21.19
CA THR A 526 9.20 7.50 -20.69
C THR A 526 10.32 6.65 -20.07
N LEU A 527 10.42 6.71 -18.74
CA LEU A 527 11.47 6.04 -17.98
C LEU A 527 11.30 4.51 -18.07
N HIS A 528 12.32 3.85 -18.64
CA HIS A 528 12.39 2.40 -18.77
C HIS A 528 13.12 1.76 -17.58
N GLN A 529 14.28 2.33 -17.21
CA GLN A 529 15.07 1.84 -16.09
C GLN A 529 15.87 2.96 -15.43
N ARG A 530 16.08 2.84 -14.11
CA ARG A 530 16.86 3.81 -13.33
C ARG A 530 17.78 3.07 -12.37
N VAL A 531 19.04 3.51 -12.32
CA VAL A 531 20.05 3.04 -11.38
C VAL A 531 20.62 4.23 -10.63
N ASP A 532 20.42 4.26 -9.32
CA ASP A 532 20.97 5.30 -8.44
C ASP A 532 22.27 4.79 -7.81
N PHE A 533 23.30 5.63 -7.82
CA PHE A 533 24.61 5.34 -7.27
C PHE A 533 25.22 6.60 -6.66
N GLU A 534 26.20 6.44 -5.78
CA GLU A 534 26.87 7.56 -5.15
C GLU A 534 28.33 7.59 -5.60
N LEU A 535 28.73 8.70 -6.23
CA LEU A 535 30.14 8.97 -6.50
C LEU A 535 30.79 9.35 -5.18
N ARG A 536 31.34 8.34 -4.53
CA ARG A 536 32.15 8.53 -3.33
C ARG A 536 33.57 8.92 -3.73
N PRO A 537 34.26 9.71 -2.90
CA PRO A 537 35.71 9.74 -2.95
C PRO A 537 36.19 8.32 -2.59
N SER A 538 36.50 7.50 -3.58
CA SER A 538 37.23 6.26 -3.30
C SER A 538 38.61 6.67 -2.78
N SER A 539 38.98 6.13 -1.62
CA SER A 539 40.30 6.29 -1.00
C SER A 539 41.40 5.46 -1.69
N LYS A 540 41.08 4.75 -2.79
CA LYS A 540 42.00 3.85 -3.48
C LYS A 540 41.85 3.99 -4.99
N GLU A 541 42.98 4.14 -5.66
CA GLU A 541 43.07 4.28 -7.12
C GLU A 541 42.72 2.95 -7.82
N GLU A 542 41.94 3.01 -8.91
CA GLU A 542 41.71 1.86 -9.79
C GLU A 542 42.80 1.79 -10.86
N ILE A 543 43.49 0.66 -10.93
CA ILE A 543 44.64 0.47 -11.81
C ILE A 543 44.43 -0.75 -12.69
N TRP A 544 44.38 -0.53 -14.01
CA TRP A 544 44.35 -1.62 -14.98
C TRP A 544 45.70 -2.32 -15.02
N MET A 545 45.69 -3.64 -14.88
CA MET A 545 46.88 -4.47 -14.91
C MET A 545 46.75 -5.53 -16.01
N LYS A 546 47.78 -5.61 -16.85
CA LYS A 546 47.93 -6.60 -17.92
C LYS A 546 48.98 -7.64 -17.56
N GLU A 547 48.91 -8.81 -18.20
CA GLU A 547 49.87 -9.91 -17.98
C GLU A 547 50.05 -10.19 -16.47
N ALA A 548 48.93 -10.23 -15.75
CA ALA A 548 48.92 -10.41 -14.32
C ALA A 548 49.15 -11.88 -13.96
N GLU A 549 50.08 -12.13 -13.07
CA GLU A 549 50.41 -13.44 -12.53
C GLU A 549 50.26 -13.42 -11.00
N PHE A 550 49.73 -14.50 -10.43
CA PHE A 550 49.68 -14.66 -8.99
C PHE A 550 51.06 -14.98 -8.41
N ASP A 551 51.43 -14.25 -7.36
CA ASP A 551 52.63 -14.48 -6.57
C ASP A 551 52.24 -14.52 -5.09
N GLY A 552 51.78 -15.70 -4.66
CA GLY A 552 51.22 -15.93 -3.34
C GLY A 552 49.93 -15.13 -3.09
N GLN A 553 49.98 -14.12 -2.20
CA GLN A 553 48.85 -13.24 -1.86
C GLN A 553 48.89 -11.90 -2.62
N ARG A 554 49.64 -11.80 -3.72
CA ARG A 554 49.87 -10.57 -4.49
C ARG A 554 49.77 -10.86 -5.99
N LEU A 555 49.61 -9.81 -6.78
CA LEU A 555 49.70 -9.88 -8.24
C LEU A 555 50.98 -9.21 -8.73
N ASN A 556 51.59 -9.82 -9.74
CA ASN A 556 52.68 -9.26 -10.52
C ASN A 556 52.16 -8.98 -11.94
N GLY A 557 52.21 -7.74 -12.40
CA GLY A 557 51.74 -7.42 -13.75
C GLY A 557 52.14 -6.04 -14.24
N LEU A 558 51.75 -5.70 -15.46
CA LEU A 558 52.07 -4.43 -16.11
C LEU A 558 50.94 -3.43 -15.90
N ILE A 559 51.25 -2.25 -15.34
CA ILE A 559 50.32 -1.13 -15.19
C ILE A 559 50.71 0.03 -16.10
N PRO A 560 49.79 0.90 -16.55
CA PRO A 560 50.14 2.11 -17.31
C PRO A 560 51.10 3.04 -16.54
N ASP A 561 52.18 3.49 -17.18
CA ASP A 561 53.10 4.50 -16.63
C ASP A 561 53.40 5.56 -17.70
N HIS A 562 53.10 6.82 -17.38
CA HIS A 562 53.27 7.96 -18.28
C HIS A 562 54.72 8.43 -18.44
N ARG A 563 55.69 7.87 -17.69
CA ARG A 563 57.10 8.28 -17.76
C ARG A 563 58.04 7.30 -18.48
N ASN A 564 57.68 6.01 -18.64
CA ASN A 564 58.57 4.98 -19.19
C ASN A 564 57.82 4.00 -20.12
N ASN A 565 57.88 4.20 -21.44
CA ASN A 565 57.37 3.27 -22.48
C ASN A 565 56.00 2.64 -22.17
N PHE A 566 55.04 3.49 -21.78
CA PHE A 566 53.61 3.22 -21.62
C PHE A 566 53.18 2.20 -20.57
N THR A 567 54.05 1.34 -20.06
CA THR A 567 53.72 0.37 -18.99
C THR A 567 54.90 0.09 -18.06
N LYS A 568 54.62 -0.08 -16.77
CA LYS A 568 55.58 -0.44 -15.72
C LYS A 568 55.15 -1.76 -15.06
N LYS A 569 56.10 -2.67 -14.84
CA LYS A 569 55.86 -3.88 -14.05
C LYS A 569 55.78 -3.55 -12.56
N VAL A 570 54.71 -3.97 -11.90
CA VAL A 570 54.43 -3.70 -10.49
C VAL A 570 53.95 -4.97 -9.79
N THR A 571 54.40 -5.14 -8.55
CA THR A 571 53.88 -6.11 -7.60
C THR A 571 52.91 -5.40 -6.66
N THR A 572 51.68 -5.89 -6.55
CA THR A 572 50.65 -5.27 -5.72
C THR A 572 50.94 -5.41 -4.23
N SER A 573 50.20 -4.69 -3.37
CA SER A 573 50.10 -5.06 -1.96
C SER A 573 49.27 -6.35 -1.78
N LYS A 574 49.19 -6.87 -0.55
CA LYS A 574 48.40 -8.08 -0.27
C LYS A 574 46.95 -7.87 -0.73
N ILE A 575 46.42 -8.87 -1.42
CA ILE A 575 45.01 -8.91 -1.82
C ILE A 575 44.19 -9.17 -0.57
N VAL A 576 43.24 -8.28 -0.32
CA VAL A 576 42.32 -8.31 0.82
C VAL A 576 40.97 -8.90 0.41
N ALA A 577 40.54 -8.65 -0.83
CA ALA A 577 39.33 -9.22 -1.40
C ALA A 577 39.45 -9.40 -2.93
N GLN A 578 38.70 -10.36 -3.46
CA GLN A 578 38.60 -10.63 -4.89
C GLN A 578 37.13 -10.72 -5.29
N HIS A 579 36.78 -10.07 -6.39
CA HIS A 579 35.42 -10.08 -6.94
C HIS A 579 35.49 -10.26 -8.46
N LYS A 580 34.70 -11.19 -9.01
CA LYS A 580 34.60 -11.36 -10.47
C LYS A 580 33.40 -10.58 -11.01
N VAL A 581 33.61 -9.78 -12.04
CA VAL A 581 32.59 -8.97 -12.72
C VAL A 581 32.74 -9.15 -14.24
N GLY A 582 31.85 -9.94 -14.84
CA GLY A 582 31.94 -10.30 -16.25
C GLY A 582 33.25 -11.04 -16.59
N ASN A 583 33.98 -10.53 -17.58
CA ASN A 583 35.29 -11.02 -18.01
C ASN A 583 36.47 -10.33 -17.29
N THR A 584 36.20 -9.56 -16.24
CA THR A 584 37.18 -8.80 -15.48
C THR A 584 37.16 -9.28 -14.04
N THR A 585 38.34 -9.53 -13.50
CA THR A 585 38.53 -9.84 -12.10
C THR A 585 39.09 -8.61 -11.37
N ARG A 586 38.41 -8.23 -10.29
CA ARG A 586 38.77 -7.12 -9.41
C ARG A 586 39.53 -7.66 -8.20
N PHE A 587 40.67 -7.05 -7.92
CA PHE A 587 41.53 -7.38 -6.79
C PHE A 587 41.71 -6.16 -5.88
N ASP A 588 41.08 -6.20 -4.71
CA ASP A 588 41.17 -5.12 -3.74
C ASP A 588 42.38 -5.32 -2.84
N THR A 589 43.24 -4.30 -2.76
CA THR A 589 44.42 -4.28 -1.89
C THR A 589 44.34 -3.14 -0.89
N ASP A 590 45.30 -3.04 0.03
CA ASP A 590 45.35 -1.93 0.99
C ASP A 590 45.52 -0.55 0.35
N ALA A 591 46.10 -0.46 -0.86
CA ALA A 591 46.48 0.81 -1.49
C ALA A 591 45.66 1.15 -2.75
N ALA A 592 45.28 0.15 -3.53
CA ALA A 592 44.63 0.31 -4.83
C ALA A 592 43.70 -0.86 -5.14
N THR A 593 42.80 -0.67 -6.08
CA THR A 593 41.98 -1.73 -6.66
C THR A 593 42.53 -2.05 -8.05
N TYR A 594 42.95 -3.28 -8.28
CA TYR A 594 43.49 -3.70 -9.58
C TYR A 594 42.42 -4.39 -10.41
N LEU A 595 42.30 -4.00 -11.67
CA LEU A 595 41.37 -4.57 -12.65
C LEU A 595 42.16 -5.36 -13.69
N VAL A 596 41.84 -6.65 -13.82
CA VAL A 596 42.53 -7.58 -14.72
C VAL A 596 41.50 -8.30 -15.59
N TYR A 597 41.66 -8.29 -16.91
CA TYR A 597 40.83 -9.12 -17.78
C TYR A 597 41.18 -10.61 -17.63
N ASP A 598 40.21 -11.49 -17.78
CA ASP A 598 40.41 -12.94 -17.64
C ASP A 598 41.50 -13.48 -18.59
N HIS A 599 41.66 -12.90 -19.80
CA HIS A 599 42.71 -13.28 -20.74
C HIS A 599 44.10 -12.75 -20.39
N ASP A 600 44.17 -11.72 -19.54
CA ASP A 600 45.39 -11.13 -19.04
C ASP A 600 45.84 -11.78 -17.70
N LEU A 601 45.03 -12.66 -17.12
CA LEU A 601 45.30 -13.33 -15.84
C LEU A 601 45.89 -14.74 -16.09
N GLN A 602 47.18 -14.91 -15.80
CA GLN A 602 47.85 -16.20 -15.92
C GLN A 602 47.67 -17.03 -14.64
N THR A 603 46.94 -18.14 -14.74
CA THR A 603 46.82 -19.13 -13.67
C THR A 603 47.91 -20.19 -13.83
N ASN A 604 49.07 -20.01 -13.18
CA ASN A 604 50.07 -21.07 -13.08
C ASN A 604 49.57 -22.18 -12.12
N SER A 605 49.63 -23.44 -12.55
CA SER A 605 49.03 -24.61 -11.86
C SER A 605 49.65 -24.94 -10.50
N ASP A 606 50.78 -24.31 -10.14
CA ASP A 606 51.61 -24.72 -9.01
C ASP A 606 51.56 -23.76 -7.81
N SER A 607 50.80 -22.67 -7.89
CA SER A 607 50.48 -21.83 -6.73
C SER A 607 48.98 -21.93 -6.43
N GLN A 608 48.62 -22.75 -5.43
CA GLN A 608 47.26 -22.78 -4.89
C GLN A 608 46.83 -21.35 -4.56
N ASN A 609 45.81 -20.85 -5.26
CA ASN A 609 45.15 -19.60 -4.92
C ASN A 609 44.56 -19.76 -3.50
N PRO A 610 44.98 -18.97 -2.50
CA PRO A 610 44.53 -19.13 -1.11
C PRO A 610 43.07 -18.73 -0.89
N PHE A 611 42.37 -18.28 -1.94
CA PHE A 611 40.96 -17.87 -1.91
C PHE A 611 40.02 -18.87 -2.60
N TRP A 612 40.50 -20.05 -3.02
CA TRP A 612 39.68 -21.18 -3.46
C TRP A 612 39.79 -22.37 -2.50
#